data_AF-A0A830FXD4-F1
#
_entry.id   AF-A0A830FXD4-F1
#
_cell.length_a   1.000
_cell.length_b   1.000
_cell.length_c   1.000
_cell.angle_alpha   90.00
_cell.angle_beta   90.00
_cell.angle_gamma   90.00
#
_symmetry.space_group_name_H-M   'P 1'
#
loop_
_entity.id
_entity.type
_entity.pdbx_description
1 polymer ?
#
loop_
_entity_poly.entity_id
_entity_poly.type
_entity_poly.pdbx_seq_one_letter_code
_entity_poly.pdbx_strand_id
1 'polypeptide(L)'
;MNAAVEAPPSASDAEAAAALAAVGAYLDEERAALAAAAAAASDDDPSWDGAKWRFAGRLAATGADGRGERVPDGAPTDAWSAAGRADRF
;
A
#
# COMPACT_ATOMS: atom_id res chain seq x y z
N MET A 1 17.19 -3.36 -3.45
CA MET A 1 18.02 -3.00 -2.29
C MET A 1 17.49 -3.82 -1.13
N ASN A 2 18.23 -4.82 -0.65
CA ASN A 2 17.77 -5.62 0.49
C ASN A 2 18.08 -4.83 1.77
N ALA A 3 17.05 -4.52 2.56
CA ALA A 3 17.24 -3.96 3.89
C ALA A 3 17.65 -5.09 4.85
N ALA A 4 18.72 -4.87 5.61
CA ALA A 4 19.12 -5.77 6.68
C ALA A 4 18.39 -5.41 7.98
N VAL A 5 17.91 -6.42 8.70
CA VAL A 5 17.32 -6.26 10.03
C VAL A 5 18.36 -6.72 11.05
N GLU A 6 18.70 -5.83 11.98
CA GLU A 6 19.63 -6.13 13.08
C GLU A 6 18.90 -6.07 14.41
N ALA A 7 19.31 -6.94 15.33
CA ALA A 7 18.80 -6.94 16.69
C ALA A 7 19.39 -5.75 17.49
N PRO A 8 18.73 -5.30 18.58
CA PRO A 8 19.29 -4.28 19.46
C PRO A 8 20.65 -4.72 20.02
N PRO A 9 21.63 -3.80 20.15
CA PRO A 9 22.99 -4.14 20.60
C PRO A 9 23.05 -4.63 22.05
N SER A 10 21.99 -4.39 22.83
CA SER A 10 21.87 -4.84 24.22
C SER A 10 21.17 -6.20 24.37
N ALA A 11 20.68 -6.80 23.29
CA ALA A 11 19.99 -8.07 23.34
C ALA A 11 20.98 -9.20 23.60
N SER A 12 20.61 -10.13 24.48
CA SER A 12 21.28 -11.43 24.54
C SER A 12 21.07 -12.21 23.24
N ASP A 13 21.91 -13.21 22.98
CA ASP A 13 21.80 -14.04 21.77
C ASP A 13 20.40 -14.69 21.62
N ALA A 14 19.81 -15.11 22.74
CA ALA A 14 18.47 -15.70 22.74
C ALA A 14 17.38 -14.67 22.38
N GLU A 15 17.47 -13.44 22.90
CA GLU A 15 16.54 -12.36 22.58
C GLU A 15 16.71 -11.88 21.13
N ALA A 16 17.96 -11.77 20.65
CA ALA A 16 18.26 -11.43 19.27
C ALA A 16 17.69 -12.49 18.31
N ALA A 17 17.88 -13.77 18.61
CA ALA A 17 17.32 -14.87 17.83
C ALA A 17 15.78 -14.82 17.81
N ALA A 18 15.13 -14.57 18.96
CA ALA A 18 13.68 -14.48 19.04
C ALA A 18 13.13 -13.29 18.22
N ALA A 19 13.76 -12.11 18.31
CA ALA A 19 13.35 -10.94 17.56
C ALA A 19 13.51 -11.14 16.04
N LEU A 20 14.65 -11.66 15.59
CA LEU A 20 14.90 -11.95 14.18
C LEU A 20 13.94 -13.01 13.64
N ALA A 21 13.63 -14.05 14.42
CA ALA A 21 12.65 -15.06 14.03
C ALA A 21 11.24 -14.46 13.88
N ALA A 22 10.81 -13.58 14.80
CA ALA A 22 9.51 -12.93 14.73
C ALA A 22 9.38 -12.02 13.49
N VAL A 23 10.40 -11.21 13.19
CA VAL A 23 10.41 -10.36 12.00
C VAL A 23 10.47 -11.21 10.73
N GLY A 24 11.27 -12.28 10.72
CA GLY A 24 11.33 -13.22 9.60
C GLY A 24 9.96 -13.82 9.27
N ALA A 25 9.26 -14.33 10.29
CA ALA A 25 7.92 -14.89 10.15
C ALA A 25 6.90 -13.87 9.63
N TYR A 26 6.91 -12.65 10.17
CA TYR A 26 6.03 -11.57 9.69
C TYR A 26 6.29 -11.24 8.21
N LEU A 27 7.56 -11.14 7.81
CA LEU A 27 7.91 -10.83 6.42
C LEU A 27 7.58 -11.97 5.45
N ASP A 28 7.68 -13.23 5.89
CA ASP A 28 7.22 -14.38 5.10
C ASP A 28 5.71 -14.36 4.89
N GLU A 29 4.94 -14.03 5.94
CA GLU A 29 3.49 -13.90 5.84
C GLU A 29 3.07 -12.73 4.93
N GLU A 30 3.69 -11.56 5.07
CA GLU A 30 3.46 -10.42 4.16
C GLU A 30 3.80 -10.77 2.70
N ARG A 31 4.91 -11.49 2.46
CA ARG A 31 5.26 -11.95 1.09
C ARG A 31 4.20 -12.88 0.52
N ALA A 32 3.70 -13.82 1.32
CA ALA A 32 2.64 -14.74 0.90
C ALA A 32 1.33 -13.98 0.61
N ALA A 33 0.96 -13.02 1.46
CA ALA A 33 -0.20 -12.17 1.26
C ALA A 33 -0.09 -11.32 -0.01
N LEU A 34 1.07 -10.70 -0.27
CA LEU A 34 1.32 -9.96 -1.51
C LEU A 34 1.22 -10.87 -2.74
N ALA A 35 1.79 -12.07 -2.69
CA ALA A 35 1.73 -13.02 -3.79
C ALA A 35 0.29 -13.46 -4.08
N ALA A 36 -0.51 -13.70 -3.04
CA ALA A 36 -1.93 -14.02 -3.18
C ALA A 36 -2.73 -12.85 -3.77
N ALA A 37 -2.47 -11.62 -3.33
CA ALA A 37 -3.10 -10.43 -3.89
C ALA A 37 -2.73 -10.20 -5.36
N ALA A 38 -1.47 -10.42 -5.73
CA ALA A 38 -1.01 -10.33 -7.12
C ALA A 38 -1.67 -11.39 -8.02
N ALA A 39 -1.84 -12.61 -7.52
CA ALA A 39 -2.54 -13.68 -8.25
C ALA A 39 -4.06 -13.43 -8.37
N ALA A 40 -4.66 -12.70 -7.42
CA ALA A 40 -6.05 -12.28 -7.54
C ALA A 40 -6.24 -11.08 -8.49
N ALA A 41 -5.21 -10.23 -8.63
CA ALA A 41 -5.23 -9.07 -9.50
C ALA A 41 -5.02 -9.39 -11.00
N SER A 42 -4.64 -10.62 -11.35
CA SER A 42 -4.34 -10.98 -12.75
C SER A 42 -5.56 -11.15 -13.65
N ASP A 43 -6.79 -11.08 -13.12
CA ASP A 43 -8.03 -11.20 -13.92
C ASP A 43 -8.70 -9.85 -14.25
N ASP A 44 -8.30 -8.74 -13.63
CA ASP A 44 -8.84 -7.40 -13.93
C ASP A 44 -7.69 -6.38 -13.95
N ASP A 45 -7.52 -5.69 -15.09
CA ASP A 45 -6.61 -4.54 -15.16
C ASP A 45 -7.01 -3.54 -14.05
N PRO A 46 -6.05 -3.04 -13.24
CA PRO A 46 -6.35 -2.12 -12.17
C PRO A 46 -7.08 -0.89 -12.73
N SER A 47 -8.39 -0.84 -12.51
CA SER A 47 -9.26 0.21 -12.98
C SER A 47 -9.92 0.95 -11.83
N TRP A 48 -10.35 2.17 -12.11
CA TRP A 48 -11.11 2.96 -11.15
C TRP A 48 -12.58 2.53 -11.05
N ASP A 49 -13.01 1.54 -11.84
CA ASP A 49 -14.41 1.14 -11.89
C ASP A 49 -14.89 0.59 -10.55
N GLY A 50 -16.06 1.06 -10.12
CA GLY A 50 -16.59 0.83 -8.77
C GLY A 50 -15.90 1.62 -7.63
N ALA A 51 -14.70 2.17 -7.83
CA ALA A 51 -13.93 2.87 -6.78
C ALA A 51 -13.97 4.41 -6.88
N LYS A 52 -14.30 4.98 -8.05
CA LYS A 52 -14.31 6.44 -8.33
C LYS A 52 -15.03 7.26 -7.25
N TRP A 53 -16.25 6.84 -6.90
CA TRP A 53 -17.10 7.56 -5.94
C TRP A 53 -16.52 7.56 -4.51
N ARG A 54 -16.01 6.40 -4.07
CA ARG A 54 -15.44 6.26 -2.73
C ARG A 54 -14.17 7.11 -2.58
N PHE A 55 -13.34 7.17 -3.62
CA PHE A 55 -12.13 7.99 -3.60
C PHE A 55 -12.42 9.48 -3.69
N ALA A 56 -13.33 9.91 -4.58
CA ALA A 56 -13.77 11.31 -4.69
C ALA A 56 -14.31 11.83 -3.33
N GLY A 57 -15.09 11.03 -2.61
CA GLY A 57 -15.55 11.38 -1.27
C GLY A 57 -14.43 11.56 -0.24
N ARG A 58 -13.38 10.74 -0.29
CA ARG A 58 -12.20 10.91 0.60
C ARG A 58 -11.41 12.15 0.27
N LEU A 59 -11.28 12.50 -1.01
CA LEU A 59 -10.55 13.68 -1.45
C LEU A 59 -11.29 14.98 -1.10
N ALA A 60 -12.62 14.98 -1.21
CA ALA A 60 -13.45 16.10 -0.75
C ALA A 60 -13.30 16.34 0.77
N ALA A 61 -13.19 15.27 1.58
CA ALA A 61 -13.05 15.38 3.03
C ALA A 61 -11.73 16.03 3.48
N THR A 62 -10.70 16.09 2.61
CA THR A 62 -9.43 16.77 2.91
C THR A 62 -9.42 18.25 2.54
N GLY A 63 -10.54 18.82 2.05
CA GLY A 63 -10.60 20.21 1.61
C GLY A 63 -9.93 20.46 0.26
N ALA A 64 -9.80 19.42 -0.58
CA ALA A 64 -9.36 19.58 -1.96
C ALA A 64 -10.53 20.20 -2.77
N ASP A 65 -10.61 21.53 -2.76
CA ASP A 65 -11.71 22.27 -3.33
C ASP A 65 -11.65 22.30 -4.87
N GLY A 66 -12.50 21.51 -5.52
CA GLY A 66 -13.34 22.11 -6.57
C GLY A 66 -13.08 21.79 -8.05
N ARG A 67 -12.41 20.70 -8.44
CA ARG A 67 -12.43 20.23 -9.85
C ARG A 67 -12.63 18.73 -10.09
N GLY A 68 -12.33 17.89 -9.11
CA GLY A 68 -12.40 16.42 -9.23
C GLY A 68 -13.78 15.79 -9.05
N GLU A 69 -14.71 15.99 -10.00
CA GLU A 69 -15.96 15.22 -10.03
C GLU A 69 -15.73 13.73 -10.32
N ARG A 70 -14.65 13.38 -11.03
CA ARG A 70 -14.27 11.98 -11.29
C ARG A 70 -12.75 11.83 -11.44
N VAL A 71 -12.23 10.77 -10.86
CA VAL A 71 -10.87 10.31 -11.16
C VAL A 71 -10.82 9.85 -12.62
N PRO A 72 -9.92 10.39 -13.48
CA PRO A 72 -9.78 9.94 -14.86
C PRO A 72 -9.36 8.48 -14.95
N ASP A 73 -9.79 7.79 -16.01
CA ASP A 73 -9.45 6.37 -16.23
C ASP A 73 -7.94 6.12 -16.36
N GLY A 74 -7.15 7.15 -16.69
CA GLY A 74 -5.69 7.10 -16.75
C GLY A 74 -4.96 7.53 -15.46
N ALA A 75 -5.67 7.79 -14.37
CA ALA A 75 -5.03 8.09 -13.08
C ALA A 75 -4.48 6.81 -12.43
N PRO A 76 -3.34 6.86 -11.72
CA PRO A 76 -2.84 5.71 -10.96
C PRO A 76 -3.94 5.16 -10.05
N THR A 77 -4.18 3.85 -10.04
CA THR A 77 -5.23 3.22 -9.20
C THR A 77 -4.80 2.99 -7.76
N ASP A 78 -3.52 3.17 -7.44
CA ASP A 78 -3.06 3.35 -6.06
C ASP A 78 -3.54 4.70 -5.50
N ALA A 79 -4.29 4.64 -4.41
CA ALA A 79 -4.91 5.80 -3.78
C ALA A 79 -3.89 6.84 -3.29
N TRP A 80 -2.68 6.43 -2.88
CA TRP A 80 -1.65 7.37 -2.44
C TRP A 80 -1.06 8.14 -3.64
N SER A 81 -0.70 7.42 -4.70
CA SER A 81 -0.23 7.99 -5.97
C SER A 81 -1.28 8.89 -6.63
N ALA A 82 -2.56 8.52 -6.53
CA ALA A 82 -3.68 9.31 -7.03
C ALA A 82 -3.87 10.60 -6.24
N ALA A 83 -3.86 10.53 -4.90
CA ALA A 83 -4.03 11.70 -4.03
C ALA A 83 -2.92 12.73 -4.23
N GLY A 84 -1.68 12.29 -4.49
CA GLY A 84 -0.56 13.17 -4.82
C GLY A 84 -0.68 13.91 -6.15
N ARG A 85 -1.66 13.56 -7.00
CA ARG A 85 -1.96 14.22 -8.29
C ARG A 85 -3.36 14.85 -8.30
N ALA A 86 -3.95 15.06 -7.12
CA ALA A 86 -5.30 15.57 -6.96
C ALA A 86 -5.51 16.96 -7.61
N ASP A 87 -4.44 17.74 -7.77
CA ASP A 87 -4.41 19.01 -8.47
C ASP A 87 -4.71 18.91 -9.98
N ARG A 88 -4.64 17.71 -10.56
CA ARG A 88 -4.85 17.44 -11.99
C ARG A 88 -6.22 16.84 -12.30
N PHE A 89 -7.04 16.61 -11.28
CA PHE A 89 -8.41 16.14 -11.41
C PHE A 89 -9.40 17.31 -11.46
#